data_AF-A7UDB1-F1
#
_entry.id   AF-A7UDB1-F1
#
_cell.length_a   1.000
_cell.length_b   1.000
_cell.length_c   1.000
_cell.angle_alpha   90.00
_cell.angle_beta   90.00
_cell.angle_gamma   90.00
#
_symmetry.space_group_name_H-M   'P 1'
#
loop_
_entity.id
_entity.type
_entity.pdbx_description
1 polymer ?
#
loop_
_entity_poly.entity_id
_entity_poly.type
_entity_poly.pdbx_seq_one_letter_code
_entity_poly.pdbx_strand_id
1 'polypeptide(L)'
;YTLMDYWVFGEAMCKLNGMVQCFSVSVSIFSLVLIAVERHQLIVNPRGWRPSNLHAYLGIAVIWVLAGCTSLPFMFFSLVTDDPLKLLPHFHEQYSGKVVCVEDWPSRTFKLTYTTCMLLIQYVGPLCF
;
A
#
# COMPACT_ATOMS: atom_id res chain seq x y z
N TYR A 1 -6.20 -5.81 -15.85
CA TYR A 1 -4.73 -5.75 -15.95
C TYR A 1 -4.08 -7.13 -15.83
N THR A 2 -4.73 -8.09 -15.14
CA THR A 2 -4.39 -9.54 -15.08
C THR A 2 -4.57 -10.33 -16.40
N LEU A 3 -4.73 -9.67 -17.55
CA LEU A 3 -4.96 -10.30 -18.86
C LEU A 3 -3.83 -10.07 -19.88
N MET A 4 -2.86 -9.19 -19.54
CA MET A 4 -1.66 -8.94 -20.34
C MET A 4 -0.45 -9.31 -19.48
N ASP A 5 0.33 -10.29 -19.93
CA ASP A 5 1.54 -10.76 -19.23
C ASP A 5 2.71 -9.76 -19.31
N TYR A 6 2.48 -8.56 -19.85
CA TYR A 6 3.49 -7.53 -20.06
C TYR A 6 2.96 -6.13 -19.76
N TRP A 7 3.87 -5.25 -19.36
CA TRP A 7 3.60 -3.88 -18.93
C TRP A 7 3.75 -2.90 -20.11
N VAL A 8 2.68 -2.17 -20.41
CA VAL A 8 2.60 -1.24 -21.55
C VAL A 8 2.53 0.25 -21.18
N PHE A 9 2.36 0.56 -19.90
CA PHE A 9 2.09 1.92 -19.42
C PHE A 9 3.36 2.74 -19.10
N GLY A 10 4.54 2.15 -19.32
CA GLY A 10 5.83 2.77 -19.03
C GLY A 10 6.22 2.78 -17.55
N GLU A 11 7.44 3.24 -17.26
CA GLU A 11 8.04 3.18 -15.92
C GLU A 11 7.28 4.01 -14.88
N ALA A 12 6.85 5.21 -15.24
CA ALA A 12 6.13 6.10 -14.33
C ALA A 12 4.85 5.45 -13.78
N MET A 13 4.07 4.81 -14.65
CA MET A 13 2.82 4.15 -14.24
C MET A 13 3.09 2.88 -13.42
N CYS A 14 4.20 2.17 -13.65
CA CYS A 14 4.58 1.01 -12.82
C CYS A 14 4.81 1.44 -11.37
N LYS A 15 5.59 2.50 -11.16
CA LYS A 15 5.86 3.07 -9.83
C LYS A 15 4.60 3.66 -9.19
N LEU A 16 3.81 4.40 -9.96
CA LEU A 16 2.56 5.00 -9.46
C LEU A 16 1.52 3.95 -9.09
N ASN A 17 1.39 2.86 -9.86
CA ASN A 17 0.40 1.82 -9.58
C ASN A 17 0.63 1.20 -8.19
N GLY A 18 1.85 0.76 -7.89
CA GLY A 18 2.19 0.18 -6.57
C GLY A 18 2.00 1.18 -5.44
N MET A 19 2.46 2.43 -5.64
CA MET A 19 2.32 3.51 -4.67
C MET A 19 0.85 3.84 -4.37
N VAL A 20 0.03 4.08 -5.39
CA VAL A 20 -1.38 4.47 -5.24
C VAL A 20 -2.20 3.33 -4.63
N GLN A 21 -1.94 2.09 -5.01
CA GLN A 21 -2.61 0.93 -4.42
C GLN A 21 -2.34 0.84 -2.92
N CYS A 22 -1.06 0.89 -2.51
CA CYS A 22 -0.68 0.84 -1.10
C CYS A 22 -1.24 2.05 -0.32
N PHE A 23 -1.16 3.24 -0.91
CA PHE A 23 -1.69 4.47 -0.32
C PHE A 23 -3.20 4.37 -0.06
N SER A 24 -3.98 3.97 -1.07
CA SER A 24 -5.44 3.85 -0.97
C SER A 24 -5.89 2.85 0.10
N VAL A 25 -5.23 1.69 0.16
CA VAL A 25 -5.49 0.67 1.19
C VAL A 25 -5.18 1.21 2.59
N SER A 26 -4.02 1.85 2.75
CA SER A 26 -3.58 2.41 4.03
C SER A 26 -4.52 3.51 4.55
N VAL A 27 -4.92 4.47 3.68
CA VAL A 27 -5.87 5.53 4.03
C VAL A 27 -7.21 4.96 4.46
N SER A 28 -7.71 3.97 3.72
CA SER A 28 -9.02 3.34 4.00
C SER A 28 -9.02 2.67 5.37
N ILE A 29 -7.99 1.87 5.66
CA ILE A 29 -7.85 1.16 6.92
C ILE A 29 -7.72 2.12 8.10
N PHE A 30 -6.81 3.10 8.02
CA PHE A 30 -6.64 4.04 9.13
C PHE A 30 -7.88 4.90 9.35
N SER A 31 -8.64 5.20 8.30
CA SER A 31 -9.94 5.88 8.44
C SER A 31 -10.95 5.02 9.19
N LEU A 32 -11.02 3.72 8.90
CA LEU A 32 -11.88 2.78 9.63
C LEU A 32 -11.48 2.68 11.11
N VAL A 33 -10.18 2.62 11.40
CA VAL A 33 -9.66 2.64 12.79
C VAL A 33 -10.08 3.91 13.51
N LEU A 34 -9.93 5.07 12.89
CA LEU A 34 -10.29 6.34 13.49
C LEU A 34 -11.79 6.38 13.83
N ILE A 35 -12.64 5.93 12.92
CA ILE A 35 -14.09 5.81 13.15
C ILE A 35 -14.39 4.86 14.30
N ALA A 36 -13.76 3.68 14.32
CA ALA A 36 -13.94 2.69 15.38
C ALA A 36 -13.55 3.24 16.77
N VAL A 37 -12.39 3.91 16.86
CA VAL A 37 -11.92 4.56 18.08
C VAL A 37 -12.89 5.65 18.54
N GLU A 38 -13.36 6.51 17.63
CA GLU A 38 -14.33 7.57 17.97
C GLU A 38 -15.62 6.97 18.55
N ARG A 39 -16.16 5.92 17.90
CA ARG A 39 -17.35 5.20 18.38
C ARG A 39 -17.12 4.55 19.73
N HIS A 40 -15.96 3.92 19.93
CA HIS A 40 -15.60 3.31 21.21
C HIS A 40 -15.56 4.35 22.35
N GLN A 41 -14.93 5.50 22.11
CA GLN A 41 -14.86 6.59 23.10
C GLN A 41 -16.25 7.16 23.45
N LEU A 42 -17.14 7.28 22.46
CA LEU A 42 -18.53 7.70 22.69
C LEU A 42 -19.31 6.73 23.58
N ILE A 43 -19.07 5.42 23.44
CA ILE A 43 -19.71 4.38 24.25
C ILE A 43 -19.17 4.39 25.69
N VAL A 44 -17.85 4.48 25.85
CA VAL A 44 -17.19 4.44 27.17
C VAL A 44 -17.43 5.73 27.97
N ASN A 45 -17.43 6.90 27.31
CA ASN A 45 -17.61 8.19 27.97
C ASN A 45 -18.74 9.03 27.33
N PRO A 46 -20.01 8.64 27.53
CA PRO A 46 -21.16 9.26 26.86
C PRO A 46 -21.46 10.70 27.29
N ARG A 47 -20.94 11.16 28.44
CA ARG A 47 -21.24 12.49 28.99
C ARG A 47 -20.15 13.54 28.76
N GLY A 48 -18.91 13.12 28.49
CA GLY A 48 -17.75 14.02 28.37
C GLY A 48 -17.15 14.13 26.97
N TRP A 49 -17.36 13.15 26.10
CA TRP A 49 -16.73 13.13 24.78
C TRP A 49 -17.54 13.93 23.76
N ARG A 50 -17.08 15.16 23.46
CA ARG A 50 -17.58 15.98 22.35
C ARG A 50 -16.47 16.14 21.31
N PRO A 51 -16.38 15.24 20.32
CA PRO A 51 -15.35 15.37 19.29
C PRO A 51 -15.59 16.67 18.53
N SER A 52 -14.62 17.57 18.57
CA SER A 52 -14.64 18.80 17.76
C SER A 52 -14.19 18.47 16.34
N ASN A 53 -14.83 19.08 15.33
CA ASN A 53 -14.48 18.90 13.92
C ASN A 53 -12.98 19.14 13.64
N LEU A 54 -12.32 20.01 14.41
CA LEU A 54 -10.88 20.24 14.29
C LEU A 54 -10.06 18.97 14.55
N HIS A 55 -10.44 18.16 15.54
CA HIS A 55 -9.74 16.91 15.84
C HIS A 55 -9.93 15.88 14.73
N ALA A 56 -11.10 15.85 14.10
CA ALA A 56 -11.36 14.99 12.95
C ALA A 56 -10.50 15.39 11.74
N TYR A 57 -10.41 16.69 11.42
CA TYR A 57 -9.54 17.16 10.34
C TYR A 57 -8.05 16.87 10.61
N LEU A 58 -7.59 17.05 11.85
CA LEU A 58 -6.23 16.69 12.25
C LEU A 58 -5.97 15.19 12.10
N GLY A 59 -6.93 14.34 12.52
CA GLY A 59 -6.84 12.89 12.35
C GLY A 59 -6.72 12.48 10.89
N ILE A 60 -7.54 13.06 10.00
CA ILE A 60 -7.45 12.82 8.56
C ILE A 60 -6.09 13.26 8.01
N ALA A 61 -5.60 14.45 8.38
CA ALA A 61 -4.29 14.92 7.92
C ALA A 61 -3.16 13.96 8.34
N VAL A 62 -3.18 13.46 9.57
CA VAL A 62 -2.22 12.46 10.05
C VAL A 62 -2.32 11.15 9.25
N ILE A 63 -3.54 10.68 8.96
CA ILE A 63 -3.75 9.47 8.13
C ILE A 63 -3.12 9.62 6.76
N TRP A 64 -3.33 10.76 6.09
CA TRP A 64 -2.77 11.02 4.77
C TRP A 64 -1.24 11.05 4.78
N VAL A 65 -0.64 11.68 5.79
CA VAL A 65 0.82 11.71 5.96
C VAL A 65 1.37 10.30 6.22
N LEU A 66 0.77 9.54 7.14
CA LEU A 66 1.20 8.18 7.44
C LEU A 66 1.08 7.26 6.23
N ALA A 67 -0.06 7.30 5.54
CA ALA A 67 -0.28 6.52 4.32
C ALA A 67 0.74 6.87 3.24
N GLY A 68 1.06 8.16 3.07
CA GLY A 68 2.11 8.63 2.17
C GLY A 68 3.47 8.08 2.55
N CYS A 69 3.88 8.21 3.81
CA CYS A 69 5.15 7.66 4.31
C CYS A 69 5.26 6.15 4.08
N THR A 70 4.17 5.42 4.25
CA THR A 70 4.14 3.97 4.03
C THR A 70 4.06 3.56 2.55
N SER A 71 3.61 4.42 1.64
CA SER A 71 3.61 4.10 0.20
C SER A 71 4.92 4.47 -0.50
N LEU A 72 5.74 5.36 0.09
CA LEU A 72 7.06 5.74 -0.42
C LEU A 72 7.99 4.56 -0.76
N PRO A 73 8.22 3.55 0.10
CA PRO A 73 9.12 2.45 -0.23
C PRO A 73 8.68 1.69 -1.48
N PHE A 74 7.37 1.51 -1.70
CA PHE A 74 6.87 0.89 -2.93
C PHE A 74 7.19 1.71 -4.18
N MET A 75 7.24 3.03 -4.09
CA MET A 75 7.62 3.89 -5.21
C MET A 75 9.10 3.70 -5.60
N PHE A 76 9.99 3.52 -4.61
CA PHE A 76 11.41 3.32 -4.85
C PHE A 76 11.77 1.91 -5.29
N PHE A 77 11.09 0.90 -4.73
CA PHE A 77 11.37 -0.51 -5.03
C PHE A 77 10.57 -1.07 -6.21
N SER A 78 9.71 -0.28 -6.88
CA SER A 78 9.06 -0.72 -8.12
C SER A 78 9.93 -0.40 -9.33
N LEU A 79 10.33 -1.43 -10.08
CA LEU A 79 11.17 -1.32 -11.27
C LEU A 79 10.47 -1.97 -12.48
N VAL A 80 10.68 -1.42 -13.67
CA VAL A 80 10.31 -2.07 -14.93
C VAL A 80 11.53 -2.81 -15.46
N THR A 81 11.45 -4.14 -15.58
CA THR A 81 12.53 -4.98 -16.13
C THR A 81 11.96 -6.08 -17.04
N ASP A 82 12.76 -6.53 -18.00
CA ASP A 82 12.52 -7.67 -18.89
C ASP A 82 13.24 -8.96 -18.44
N ASP A 83 14.06 -8.89 -17.38
CA ASP A 83 14.83 -10.01 -16.82
C ASP A 83 14.02 -11.29 -16.52
N PRO A 84 12.87 -11.27 -15.82
CA PRO A 84 12.10 -12.47 -15.53
C PRO A 84 11.52 -13.13 -16.80
N LEU A 85 11.38 -12.36 -17.88
CA LEU A 85 10.83 -12.80 -19.15
C LEU A 85 11.90 -13.49 -20.01
N LYS A 86 13.15 -13.00 -19.95
CA LYS A 86 14.32 -13.64 -20.57
C LYS A 86 14.62 -15.04 -20.02
N LEU A 87 14.29 -15.28 -18.75
CA LEU A 87 14.52 -16.57 -18.08
C LEU A 87 13.52 -17.67 -18.50
N LEU A 88 12.52 -17.35 -19.33
CA LEU A 88 11.54 -18.30 -19.87
C LEU A 88 11.95 -18.72 -21.30
N PRO A 89 12.83 -19.74 -21.45
CA PRO A 89 13.40 -20.11 -22.75
C PRO A 89 12.33 -20.57 -23.75
N HIS A 90 11.20 -21.09 -23.27
CA HIS A 90 10.14 -21.63 -24.10
C HIS A 90 9.29 -20.54 -24.81
N PHE A 91 9.33 -19.31 -24.32
CA PHE A 91 8.52 -18.19 -24.82
C PHE A 91 9.36 -16.99 -25.28
N HIS A 92 10.68 -17.18 -25.47
CA HIS A 92 11.62 -16.11 -25.83
C HIS A 92 11.20 -15.32 -27.09
N GLU A 93 10.68 -16.01 -28.11
CA GLU A 93 10.14 -15.38 -29.34
C GLU A 93 8.85 -14.56 -29.07
N GLN A 94 7.97 -15.03 -28.18
CA GLN A 94 6.68 -14.38 -27.86
C GLN A 94 6.85 -13.12 -26.99
N TYR A 95 7.96 -13.03 -26.26
CA TYR A 95 8.21 -11.99 -25.26
C TYR A 95 9.45 -11.12 -25.52
N SER A 96 10.09 -11.26 -26.68
CA SER A 96 11.18 -10.38 -27.10
C SER A 96 10.72 -8.92 -27.12
N GLY A 97 11.39 -8.06 -26.32
CA GLY A 97 11.07 -6.63 -26.19
C GLY A 97 9.88 -6.29 -25.27
N LYS A 98 9.29 -7.26 -24.56
CA LYS A 98 8.25 -7.01 -23.55
C LYS A 98 8.87 -6.82 -22.17
N VAL A 99 8.33 -5.87 -21.41
CA VAL A 99 8.79 -5.54 -20.04
C VAL A 99 7.71 -5.87 -19.02
N VAL A 100 8.10 -6.11 -17.77
CA VAL A 100 7.16 -6.31 -16.66
C VAL A 100 7.49 -5.36 -15.52
N CYS A 101 6.47 -5.02 -14.72
CA CYS A 101 6.62 -4.24 -13.51
C CYS A 101 6.83 -5.19 -12.34
N VAL A 102 8.00 -5.14 -11.70
CA VAL A 102 8.36 -6.01 -10.58
C VAL A 102 8.86 -5.19 -9.40
N GLU A 103 8.73 -5.75 -8.20
CA GLU A 103 9.26 -5.15 -6.99
C GLU A 103 10.70 -5.65 -6.72
N ASP A 104 11.68 -4.77 -6.87
CA ASP A 104 13.09 -5.02 -6.58
C ASP A 104 13.45 -4.58 -5.16
N TRP A 105 13.17 -5.45 -4.20
CA TRP A 105 13.51 -5.20 -2.79
C TRP A 105 14.97 -5.61 -2.51
N PRO A 106 15.76 -4.80 -1.77
CA PRO A 106 17.19 -5.04 -1.55
C PRO A 106 17.49 -6.32 -0.78
N SER A 107 16.51 -6.83 -0.02
CA SER A 107 16.59 -8.12 0.67
C SER A 107 15.21 -8.72 0.86
N ARG A 108 15.13 -10.04 0.73
CA ARG A 108 13.91 -10.82 1.03
C ARG A 108 13.45 -10.63 2.47
N THR A 109 14.39 -10.51 3.41
CA THR A 109 14.07 -10.25 4.82
C THR A 109 13.41 -8.88 4.97
N PHE A 110 13.92 -7.86 4.29
CA PHE A 110 13.35 -6.51 4.36
C PHE A 110 11.93 -6.48 3.78
N LYS A 111 11.71 -7.12 2.63
CA LYS A 111 10.38 -7.27 2.03
C LYS A 111 9.41 -7.96 3.00
N LEU A 112 9.81 -9.10 3.58
CA LEU A 112 8.98 -9.87 4.50
C LEU A 112 8.68 -9.10 5.79
N THR A 113 9.69 -8.51 6.43
CA THR A 113 9.50 -7.70 7.63
C THR A 113 8.56 -6.53 7.35
N TYR A 114 8.78 -5.81 6.25
CA TYR A 114 7.95 -4.66 5.89
C TYR A 114 6.49 -5.05 5.66
N THR A 115 6.25 -6.02 4.79
CA THR A 115 4.89 -6.50 4.46
C THR A 115 4.19 -7.14 5.66
N THR A 116 4.92 -7.88 6.50
CA THR A 116 4.36 -8.48 7.73
C THR A 116 4.01 -7.41 8.74
N CYS A 117 4.88 -6.43 8.99
CA CYS A 117 4.59 -5.30 9.87
C CYS A 117 3.37 -4.51 9.38
N MET A 118 3.29 -4.22 8.08
CA MET A 118 2.12 -3.58 7.48
C MET A 118 0.85 -4.41 7.71
N LEU A 119 0.90 -5.71 7.46
CA LEU A 119 -0.26 -6.59 7.64
C LEU A 119 -0.72 -6.60 9.10
N LEU A 120 0.21 -6.66 10.05
CA LEU A 120 -0.14 -6.61 11.48
C LEU A 120 -0.75 -5.27 11.88
N ILE A 121 -0.16 -4.15 11.44
CA ILE A 121 -0.60 -2.81 11.82
C ILE A 121 -1.91 -2.42 11.11
N GLN A 122 -2.07 -2.82 9.86
CA GLN A 122 -3.19 -2.40 9.01
C GLN A 122 -4.34 -3.41 8.99
N TYR A 123 -4.09 -4.70 9.21
CA TYR A 123 -5.16 -5.70 9.19
C TYR A 123 -5.47 -6.21 10.60
N VAL A 124 -4.47 -6.75 11.30
CA VAL A 124 -4.71 -7.43 12.59
C VAL A 124 -5.03 -6.44 13.71
N GLY A 125 -4.26 -5.36 13.84
CA GLY A 125 -4.49 -4.33 14.86
C GLY A 125 -5.91 -3.77 14.82
N PRO A 126 -6.41 -3.30 13.66
CA PRO A 126 -7.78 -2.80 13.53
C PRO A 126 -8.86 -3.83 13.80
N LEU A 127 -8.60 -5.11 13.52
CA LEU A 127 -9.54 -6.21 13.79
C LEU A 127 -9.61 -6.61 15.26
N CYS A 128 -8.59 -6.27 16.06
CA CYS A 128 -8.57 -6.54 17.50
C CYS A 128 -9.30 -5.50 18.35
N PHE A 129 -9.71 -4.37 17.76
CA PHE A 129 -10.50 -3.30 18.39
C PHE A 129 -11.94 -3.33 17.91
#